data_AF-A0A2K8L681-F1
#
_entry.id   AF-A0A2K8L681-F1
#
_cell.length_a   1.000
_cell.length_b   1.000
_cell.length_c   1.000
_cell.angle_alpha   90.00
_cell.angle_beta   90.00
_cell.angle_gamma   90.00
#
_symmetry.space_group_name_H-M   'P 1'
#
loop_
_entity.id
_entity.type
_entity.pdbx_description
1 polymer ?
#
loop_
_entity_poly.entity_id
_entity_poly.type
_entity_poly.pdbx_seq_one_letter_code
_entity_poly.pdbx_strand_id
1 'polypeptide(L)'
;MSKQQRYEGHAITVCFDASRCIHSGKCVQGLPDVFRPDVKGQWIYPDAADVTALAQLIATCPSGALRYERKEGDNEQAPEANSVTVEANGPLHIRADFTINGEGQDSPRATLCRCGASKNKPWCDGAHNEAGFNDAGEVPPFNPDEEPQAGKLDIKPLRNGPLYLVGPHTICDSSGKPARVCGKSAMCRCGASKSKPYCDGSHAAIGFSCE
;
A
#
# COMPACT_ATOMS: atom_id res chain seq x y z
N MET A 1 5.42 17.03 7.47
CA MET A 1 4.97 15.81 8.18
C MET A 1 3.47 15.92 8.37
N SER A 2 2.69 15.07 7.70
CA SER A 2 1.24 15.00 7.92
C SER A 2 1.00 14.57 9.36
N LYS A 3 0.23 15.34 10.12
CA LYS A 3 -0.07 15.05 11.51
C LYS A 3 -1.10 13.91 11.53
N GLN A 4 -0.68 12.72 11.94
CA GLN A 4 -1.59 11.60 12.18
C GLN A 4 -2.74 12.07 13.09
N GLN A 5 -3.96 11.89 12.61
CA GLN A 5 -5.18 12.23 13.34
C GLN A 5 -5.63 11.00 14.13
N ARG A 6 -6.05 11.22 15.37
CA ARG A 6 -6.53 10.17 16.28
C ARG A 6 -7.96 10.52 16.70
N TYR A 7 -8.83 9.52 16.65
CA TYR A 7 -10.23 9.61 17.02
C TYR A 7 -10.51 8.53 18.06
N GLU A 8 -10.67 8.96 19.30
CA GLU A 8 -10.86 8.04 20.43
C GLU A 8 -12.34 7.63 20.53
N GLY A 9 -12.58 6.33 20.66
CA GLY A 9 -13.87 5.76 21.02
C GLY A 9 -13.81 4.99 22.34
N HIS A 10 -14.94 4.40 22.73
CA HIS A 10 -15.06 3.64 23.99
C HIS A 10 -14.23 2.36 23.96
N ALA A 11 -14.22 1.63 22.85
CA ALA A 11 -13.51 0.34 22.72
C ALA A 11 -12.30 0.37 21.76
N ILE A 12 -12.21 1.40 20.90
CA ILE A 12 -11.24 1.46 19.81
C ILE A 12 -10.86 2.91 19.51
N THR A 13 -9.58 3.15 19.26
CA THR A 13 -9.07 4.41 18.73
C THR A 13 -8.81 4.24 17.24
N VAL A 14 -9.36 5.13 16.41
CA VAL A 14 -9.10 5.14 14.96
C VAL A 14 -8.00 6.15 14.64
N CYS A 15 -6.99 5.70 13.92
CA CYS A 15 -5.86 6.50 13.47
C CYS A 15 -5.98 6.74 11.96
N PHE A 16 -5.80 7.99 11.53
CA PHE A 16 -5.84 8.38 10.12
C PHE A 16 -4.61 9.19 9.73
N ASP A 17 -3.95 8.79 8.64
CA ASP A 17 -2.88 9.56 8.00
C ASP A 17 -3.28 9.93 6.57
N ALA A 18 -3.62 11.21 6.38
CA ALA A 18 -4.04 11.76 5.11
C ALA A 18 -2.95 11.63 4.02
N SER A 19 -1.66 11.65 4.40
CA SER A 19 -0.57 11.56 3.42
C SER A 19 -0.47 10.19 2.74
N ARG A 20 -1.04 9.15 3.33
CA ARG A 20 -1.10 7.80 2.77
C ARG A 20 -2.44 7.49 2.12
N CYS A 21 -3.44 8.36 2.25
CA CYS A 21 -4.78 8.08 1.75
C CYS A 21 -4.80 8.15 0.22
N ILE A 22 -5.18 7.04 -0.42
CA ILE A 22 -5.39 6.99 -1.88
C ILE A 22 -6.86 7.19 -2.28
N HIS A 23 -7.70 7.64 -1.35
CA HIS A 23 -9.14 7.85 -1.58
C HIS A 23 -9.89 6.65 -2.18
N SER A 24 -9.55 5.43 -1.78
CA SER A 24 -10.19 4.18 -2.27
C SER A 24 -11.70 4.06 -2.02
N GLY A 25 -12.31 4.98 -1.26
CA GLY A 25 -13.76 5.00 -0.98
C GLY A 25 -14.29 3.93 -0.01
N LYS A 26 -13.51 2.87 0.27
CA LYS A 26 -13.97 1.73 1.09
C LYS A 26 -14.52 2.13 2.46
N CYS A 27 -13.88 3.08 3.14
CA CYS A 27 -14.30 3.50 4.49
C CYS A 27 -15.68 4.18 4.49
N VAL A 28 -15.86 5.20 3.66
CA VAL A 28 -17.12 5.97 3.57
C VAL A 28 -18.26 5.14 2.97
N GLN A 29 -17.95 4.19 2.08
CA GLN A 29 -18.94 3.28 1.51
C GLN A 29 -19.34 2.16 2.49
N GLY A 30 -18.40 1.67 3.30
CA GLY A 30 -18.61 0.52 4.18
C GLY A 30 -19.29 0.86 5.51
N LEU A 31 -18.92 1.98 6.14
CA LEU A 31 -19.52 2.46 7.40
C LEU A 31 -19.74 3.98 7.34
N PRO A 32 -20.75 4.47 6.58
CA PRO A 32 -21.01 5.90 6.40
C PRO A 32 -21.37 6.62 7.72
N ASP A 33 -21.92 5.92 8.70
CA ASP A 33 -22.23 6.50 10.02
C ASP A 33 -20.97 6.77 10.86
N VAL A 34 -19.88 6.02 10.59
CA VAL A 34 -18.56 6.21 11.21
C VAL A 34 -17.74 7.21 10.42
N PHE A 35 -17.65 7.05 9.10
CA PHE A 35 -16.81 7.86 8.21
C PHE A 35 -17.67 8.82 7.40
N ARG A 36 -17.80 10.06 7.88
CA ARG A 36 -18.69 11.08 7.32
C ARG A 36 -17.88 12.09 6.50
N PRO A 37 -17.74 11.91 5.17
CA PRO A 37 -17.00 12.87 4.35
C PRO A 37 -17.69 14.25 4.35
N ASP A 38 -16.93 15.29 4.00
CA ASP A 38 -17.43 16.65 3.74
C ASP A 38 -18.09 17.39 4.93
N VAL A 39 -17.84 16.94 6.15
CA VAL A 39 -18.24 17.66 7.37
C VAL A 39 -17.16 18.65 7.81
N LYS A 40 -17.58 19.78 8.39
CA LYS A 40 -16.64 20.68 9.06
C LYS A 40 -16.22 20.07 10.39
N GLY A 41 -14.93 19.75 10.53
CA GLY A 41 -14.34 19.27 11.78
C GLY A 41 -14.11 17.76 11.81
N GLN A 42 -14.54 17.09 12.88
CA GLN A 42 -14.37 15.65 13.05
C GLN A 42 -15.25 14.88 12.06
N TRP A 43 -14.64 13.95 11.33
CA TRP A 43 -15.31 13.17 10.29
C TRP A 43 -15.30 11.66 10.57
N ILE A 44 -14.62 11.23 11.64
CA ILE A 44 -14.56 9.84 12.09
C ILE A 44 -15.21 9.72 13.47
N TYR A 45 -16.19 8.82 13.60
CA TYR A 45 -16.96 8.57 14.82
C TYR A 45 -16.87 7.09 15.21
N PRO A 46 -15.82 6.66 15.94
CA PRO A 46 -15.55 5.24 16.18
C PRO A 46 -16.69 4.47 16.85
N ASP A 47 -17.48 5.15 17.68
CA ASP A 47 -18.59 4.55 18.44
C ASP A 47 -19.89 4.41 17.63
N ALA A 48 -19.91 4.83 16.37
CA ALA A 48 -21.09 4.73 15.50
C ALA A 48 -21.26 3.33 14.86
N ALA A 49 -20.39 2.37 15.18
CA ALA A 49 -20.48 0.99 14.73
C ALA A 49 -19.93 0.02 15.78
N ASP A 50 -20.23 -1.27 15.60
CA ASP A 50 -19.60 -2.34 16.37
C ASP A 50 -18.07 -2.35 16.15
N VAL A 51 -17.32 -2.61 17.23
CA VAL A 51 -15.85 -2.60 17.22
C VAL A 51 -15.23 -3.66 16.30
N THR A 52 -15.92 -4.79 16.11
CA THR A 52 -15.49 -5.85 15.20
C THR A 52 -15.70 -5.43 13.75
N ALA A 53 -16.89 -4.95 13.43
CA ALA A 53 -17.20 -4.42 12.10
C ALA A 53 -16.26 -3.26 11.71
N LEU A 54 -16.01 -2.31 12.62
CA LEU A 54 -15.14 -1.16 12.37
C LEU A 54 -13.69 -1.59 12.11
N ALA A 55 -13.13 -2.48 12.93
CA ALA A 55 -11.77 -2.98 12.73
C ALA A 55 -11.63 -3.73 11.41
N GLN A 56 -12.60 -4.60 11.07
CA GLN A 56 -12.62 -5.33 9.81
C GLN A 56 -12.66 -4.37 8.61
N LEU A 57 -13.51 -3.34 8.66
CA LEU A 57 -13.54 -2.34 7.59
C LEU A 57 -12.22 -1.60 7.47
N ILE A 58 -11.65 -1.14 8.59
CA ILE A 58 -10.37 -0.43 8.59
C ILE A 58 -9.27 -1.31 7.97
N ALA A 59 -9.25 -2.61 8.24
CA ALA A 59 -8.30 -3.58 7.67
C ALA A 59 -8.42 -3.74 6.13
N THR A 60 -9.49 -3.22 5.51
CA THR A 60 -9.63 -3.19 4.04
C THR A 60 -8.96 -1.99 3.36
N CYS A 61 -8.56 -0.97 4.12
CA CYS A 61 -7.85 0.22 3.62
C CYS A 61 -6.53 -0.21 2.95
N PRO A 62 -6.39 -0.11 1.62
CA PRO A 62 -5.24 -0.68 0.92
C PRO A 62 -3.91 -0.03 1.30
N SER A 63 -3.91 1.28 1.58
CA SER A 63 -2.69 2.03 1.86
C SER A 63 -2.26 2.02 3.33
N GLY A 64 -3.07 1.43 4.21
CA GLY A 64 -2.89 1.53 5.66
C GLY A 64 -3.08 2.96 6.19
N ALA A 65 -3.70 3.86 5.42
CA ALA A 65 -3.99 5.22 5.87
C ALA A 65 -4.94 5.25 7.07
N LEU A 66 -5.88 4.31 7.13
CA LEU A 66 -6.70 4.03 8.31
C LEU A 66 -6.11 2.84 9.07
N ARG A 67 -5.97 3.02 10.38
CA ARG A 67 -5.46 2.04 11.34
C ARG A 67 -6.32 2.11 12.60
N TYR A 68 -6.17 1.13 13.48
CA TYR A 68 -6.87 1.13 14.75
C TYR A 68 -6.02 0.59 15.90
N GLU A 69 -6.35 1.03 17.10
CA GLU A 69 -5.86 0.52 18.36
C GLU A 69 -7.06 0.13 19.22
N ARG A 70 -7.27 -1.18 19.42
CA ARG A 70 -8.30 -1.67 20.34
C ARG A 70 -7.80 -1.56 21.77
N LYS A 71 -8.72 -1.26 22.69
CA LYS A 71 -8.44 -1.29 24.12
C LYS A 71 -8.35 -2.73 24.66
N GLU A 72 -9.09 -3.64 24.04
CA GLU A 72 -9.08 -5.07 24.33
C GLU A 72 -9.02 -5.89 23.04
N GLY A 73 -8.25 -6.99 23.06
CA GLY A 73 -8.03 -7.88 21.90
C GLY A 73 -6.94 -7.41 20.94
N ASP A 74 -6.82 -8.11 19.81
CA ASP A 74 -5.71 -7.93 18.89
C ASP A 74 -5.87 -6.72 17.96
N ASN A 75 -4.76 -6.05 17.71
CA ASN A 75 -4.62 -5.03 16.66
C ASN A 75 -4.31 -5.67 15.31
N GLU A 76 -4.17 -4.83 14.28
CA GLU A 76 -3.74 -5.27 12.96
C GLU A 76 -2.41 -6.04 13.04
N GLN A 77 -2.39 -7.25 12.49
CA GLN A 77 -1.23 -8.13 12.44
C GLN A 77 -0.62 -8.19 11.05
N ALA A 78 0.68 -8.49 10.99
CA ALA A 78 1.34 -8.81 9.73
C ALA A 78 0.74 -10.07 9.09
N PRO A 79 0.73 -10.18 7.75
CA PRO A 79 0.19 -11.36 7.08
C PRO A 79 1.10 -12.57 7.27
N GLU A 80 0.53 -13.78 7.14
CA GLU A 80 1.27 -15.04 7.15
C GLU A 80 2.17 -15.23 5.92
N ALA A 81 1.97 -14.43 4.87
CA ALA A 81 2.85 -14.36 3.72
C ALA A 81 2.93 -12.94 3.17
N ASN A 82 4.14 -12.51 2.85
CA ASN A 82 4.37 -11.19 2.27
C ASN A 82 3.89 -11.17 0.81
N SER A 83 3.15 -10.14 0.43
CA SER A 83 2.67 -9.95 -0.94
C SER A 83 2.87 -8.53 -1.46
N VAL A 84 3.15 -8.46 -2.76
CA VAL A 84 3.27 -7.25 -3.57
C VAL A 84 2.34 -7.42 -4.75
N THR A 85 1.14 -6.85 -4.66
CA THR A 85 0.12 -6.97 -5.71
C THR A 85 0.20 -5.79 -6.66
N VAL A 86 0.29 -6.07 -7.95
CA VAL A 86 0.27 -5.03 -8.99
C VAL A 86 -1.18 -4.65 -9.28
N GLU A 87 -1.54 -3.38 -9.20
CA GLU A 87 -2.86 -2.93 -9.66
C GLU A 87 -2.79 -2.53 -11.13
N ALA A 88 -3.72 -3.00 -11.97
CA ALA A 88 -3.82 -2.57 -13.37
C ALA A 88 -3.97 -1.05 -13.46
N ASN A 89 -3.17 -0.39 -14.30
CA ASN A 89 -3.11 1.07 -14.47
C ASN A 89 -2.84 1.86 -13.17
N GLY A 90 -2.43 1.16 -12.10
CA GLY A 90 -2.43 1.68 -10.74
C GLY A 90 -1.11 1.47 -10.01
N PRO A 91 -1.11 1.52 -8.68
CA PRO A 91 0.07 1.36 -7.83
C PRO A 91 0.47 -0.10 -7.57
N LEU A 92 1.43 -0.28 -6.64
CA LEU A 92 1.73 -1.56 -5.98
C LEU A 92 1.10 -1.57 -4.59
N HIS A 93 0.39 -2.64 -4.23
CA HIS A 93 -0.11 -2.88 -2.88
C HIS A 93 0.82 -3.82 -2.14
N ILE A 94 1.34 -3.36 -1.01
CA ILE A 94 2.21 -4.12 -0.11
C ILE A 94 1.36 -4.64 1.03
N ARG A 95 1.50 -5.94 1.33
CA ARG A 95 1.10 -6.54 2.61
C ARG A 95 2.26 -7.34 3.17
N ALA A 96 2.90 -6.84 4.22
CA ALA A 96 4.08 -7.47 4.84
C ALA A 96 4.39 -6.84 6.21
N ASP A 97 5.23 -7.48 7.01
CA ASP A 97 6.03 -6.74 8.00
C ASP A 97 7.22 -6.10 7.27
N PHE A 98 7.13 -4.79 6.99
CA PHE A 98 8.06 -4.11 6.11
C PHE A 98 8.68 -2.85 6.70
N THR A 99 9.87 -2.52 6.18
CA THR A 99 10.57 -1.27 6.41
C THR A 99 10.70 -0.48 5.12
N ILE A 100 10.80 0.84 5.22
CA ILE A 100 11.24 1.70 4.12
C ILE A 100 12.60 2.28 4.51
N ASN A 101 13.65 1.94 3.76
CA ASN A 101 15.03 2.31 4.09
C ASN A 101 15.42 1.94 5.55
N GLY A 102 14.97 0.77 6.02
CA GLY A 102 15.21 0.31 7.39
C GLY A 102 14.29 0.90 8.47
N GLU A 103 13.47 1.91 8.15
CA GLU A 103 12.49 2.50 9.07
C GLU A 103 11.20 1.67 9.12
N GLY A 104 10.82 1.21 10.32
CA GLY A 104 9.60 0.45 10.56
C GLY A 104 8.34 1.24 10.26
N GLN A 105 7.29 0.55 9.81
CA GLN A 105 6.01 1.16 9.46
C GLN A 105 4.93 0.76 10.47
N ASP A 106 3.98 1.65 10.70
CA ASP A 106 2.91 1.49 11.71
C ASP A 106 1.70 0.70 11.19
N SER A 107 1.78 0.16 9.97
CA SER A 107 0.80 -0.76 9.42
C SER A 107 1.51 -1.71 8.45
N PRO A 108 1.09 -2.99 8.39
CA PRO A 108 1.60 -3.95 7.42
C PRO A 108 1.13 -3.69 5.99
N ARG A 109 0.36 -2.62 5.75
CA ARG A 109 -0.19 -2.26 4.43
C ARG A 109 0.41 -0.98 3.91
N ALA A 110 0.74 -0.96 2.61
CA ALA A 110 1.13 0.26 1.92
C ALA A 110 0.70 0.24 0.46
N THR A 111 0.52 1.43 -0.11
CA THR A 111 0.31 1.60 -1.54
C THR A 111 1.43 2.47 -2.11
N LEU A 112 2.28 1.90 -2.95
CA LEU A 112 3.49 2.54 -3.48
C LEU A 112 3.33 2.91 -4.95
N CYS A 113 3.90 4.05 -5.34
CA CYS A 113 3.85 4.56 -6.70
C CYS A 113 4.72 3.71 -7.63
N ARG A 114 4.14 3.32 -8.78
CA ARG A 114 4.87 2.71 -9.91
C ARG A 114 4.79 3.50 -11.22
N CYS A 115 3.93 4.52 -11.28
CA CYS A 115 3.67 5.30 -12.49
C CYS A 115 4.65 6.46 -12.72
N GLY A 116 5.42 6.86 -11.70
CA GLY A 116 6.34 8.01 -11.78
C GLY A 116 5.70 9.38 -11.54
N ALA A 117 4.37 9.49 -11.51
CA ALA A 117 3.66 10.78 -11.41
C ALA A 117 3.42 11.28 -9.98
N SER A 118 3.43 10.40 -8.97
CA SER A 118 3.12 10.79 -7.58
C SER A 118 4.00 11.94 -7.07
N LYS A 119 3.42 12.89 -6.35
CA LYS A 119 4.12 13.98 -5.67
C LYS A 119 4.56 13.60 -4.25
N ASN A 120 4.08 12.46 -3.75
CA ASN A 120 4.41 11.92 -2.42
C ASN A 120 5.23 10.62 -2.50
N LYS A 121 6.10 10.48 -3.52
CA LYS A 121 6.92 9.26 -3.68
C LYS A 121 7.70 8.95 -2.39
N PRO A 122 7.86 7.67 -2.02
CA PRO A 122 7.50 6.45 -2.76
C PRO A 122 6.01 6.09 -2.71
N TRP A 123 5.18 6.82 -1.98
CA TRP A 123 3.76 6.55 -1.83
C TRP A 123 2.97 6.88 -3.09
N CYS A 124 1.87 6.16 -3.31
CA CYS A 124 0.87 6.54 -4.30
C CYS A 124 -0.04 7.64 -3.72
N ASP A 125 -0.35 8.64 -4.52
CA ASP A 125 -1.26 9.74 -4.22
C ASP A 125 -2.44 9.83 -5.22
N GLY A 126 -2.59 8.81 -6.08
CA GLY A 126 -3.62 8.77 -7.13
C GLY A 126 -3.24 9.46 -8.45
N ALA A 127 -2.08 10.10 -8.56
CA ALA A 127 -1.67 10.84 -9.78
C ALA A 127 -1.57 9.98 -11.06
N HIS A 128 -1.58 8.64 -10.94
CA HIS A 128 -1.59 7.73 -12.09
C HIS A 128 -2.84 7.88 -12.97
N ASN A 129 -3.98 8.29 -12.40
CA ASN A 129 -5.21 8.52 -13.14
C ASN A 129 -5.07 9.70 -14.12
N GLU A 130 -4.62 10.84 -13.61
CA GLU A 130 -4.38 12.04 -14.42
C GLU A 130 -3.22 11.85 -15.40
N ALA A 131 -2.20 11.08 -15.01
CA ALA A 131 -1.07 10.76 -15.87
C ALA A 131 -1.39 9.75 -16.98
N GLY A 132 -2.59 9.14 -16.99
CA GLY A 132 -2.97 8.12 -17.97
C GLY A 132 -2.05 6.90 -17.94
N PHE A 133 -1.59 6.50 -16.75
CA PHE A 133 -0.65 5.39 -16.63
C PHE A 133 -1.29 4.09 -17.12
N ASN A 134 -0.67 3.46 -18.11
CA ASN A 134 -1.20 2.27 -18.76
C ASN A 134 -0.29 1.06 -18.53
N ASP A 135 -0.83 0.04 -17.87
CA ASP A 135 -0.20 -1.24 -17.65
C ASP A 135 -1.24 -2.26 -17.15
N ALA A 136 -1.40 -3.39 -17.84
CA ALA A 136 -2.39 -4.41 -17.49
C ALA A 136 -2.14 -5.07 -16.11
N GLY A 137 -0.94 -4.91 -15.55
CA GLY A 137 -0.55 -5.53 -14.29
C GLY A 137 -0.37 -7.04 -14.40
N GLU A 138 -0.10 -7.55 -15.60
CA GLU A 138 0.18 -8.95 -15.85
C GLU A 138 1.58 -9.30 -15.33
N VAL A 139 1.67 -10.41 -14.60
CA VAL A 139 2.93 -10.95 -14.12
C VAL A 139 3.02 -12.41 -14.56
N PRO A 140 3.87 -12.74 -15.53
CA PRO A 140 4.05 -14.12 -15.95
C PRO A 140 4.49 -14.99 -14.76
N PRO A 141 3.86 -16.15 -14.54
CA PRO A 141 4.23 -17.01 -13.45
C PRO A 141 5.66 -17.53 -13.61
N PHE A 142 6.40 -17.58 -12.51
CA PHE A 142 7.76 -18.10 -12.45
C PHE A 142 7.93 -18.89 -11.16
N ASN A 143 8.33 -20.16 -11.28
CA ASN A 143 8.40 -21.13 -10.18
C ASN A 143 7.11 -21.16 -9.32
N PRO A 144 5.97 -21.57 -9.89
CA PRO A 144 4.68 -21.56 -9.20
C PRO A 144 4.60 -22.50 -7.98
N ASP A 145 5.52 -23.46 -7.89
CA ASP A 145 5.60 -24.42 -6.78
C ASP A 145 6.32 -23.86 -5.54
N GLU A 146 6.95 -22.69 -5.63
CA GLU A 146 7.56 -22.05 -4.47
C GLU A 146 6.47 -21.54 -3.50
N GLU A 147 6.60 -21.90 -2.23
CA GLU A 147 5.63 -21.51 -1.20
C GLU A 147 5.83 -20.04 -0.78
N PRO A 148 4.76 -19.24 -0.70
CA PRO A 148 4.80 -17.90 -0.12
C PRO A 148 5.27 -17.93 1.34
N GLN A 149 6.11 -16.96 1.71
CA GLN A 149 6.71 -16.89 3.05
C GLN A 149 6.45 -15.54 3.74
N ALA A 150 6.31 -15.58 5.06
CA ALA A 150 6.39 -14.41 5.92
C ALA A 150 7.85 -13.96 6.11
N GLY A 151 8.03 -12.81 6.75
CA GLY A 151 9.34 -12.33 7.21
C GLY A 151 9.51 -10.84 7.00
N LYS A 152 10.65 -10.30 7.39
CA LYS A 152 10.92 -8.88 7.23
C LYS A 152 11.18 -8.54 5.76
N LEU A 153 10.46 -7.55 5.22
CA LEU A 153 10.64 -7.02 3.87
C LEU A 153 11.19 -5.59 3.93
N ASP A 154 12.41 -5.34 3.47
CA ASP A 154 12.95 -3.99 3.35
C ASP A 154 12.73 -3.43 1.95
N ILE A 155 12.05 -2.29 1.85
CA ILE A 155 11.76 -1.59 0.61
C ILE A 155 12.69 -0.38 0.52
N LYS A 156 13.50 -0.32 -0.52
CA LYS A 156 14.47 0.76 -0.76
C LYS A 156 14.08 1.54 -2.00
N PRO A 157 13.42 2.70 -1.87
CA PRO A 157 13.27 3.64 -2.98
C PRO A 157 14.65 4.16 -3.39
N LEU A 158 15.20 3.64 -4.48
CA LEU A 158 16.51 4.09 -4.97
C LEU A 158 16.35 5.46 -5.63
N ARG A 159 17.25 6.41 -5.32
CA ARG A 159 17.28 7.76 -5.91
C ARG A 159 17.20 7.67 -7.44
N ASN A 160 16.29 8.43 -8.05
CA ASN A 160 16.04 8.43 -9.50
C ASN A 160 15.78 7.03 -10.10
N GLY A 161 15.36 6.06 -9.28
CA GLY A 161 15.40 4.64 -9.61
C GLY A 161 14.21 3.85 -9.08
N PRO A 162 14.28 2.51 -9.18
CA PRO A 162 13.20 1.62 -8.82
C PRO A 162 12.97 1.53 -7.31
N LEU A 163 11.89 0.85 -6.92
CA LEU A 163 11.74 0.32 -5.57
C LEU A 163 12.48 -1.02 -5.51
N TYR A 164 13.53 -1.10 -4.71
CA TYR A 164 14.30 -2.34 -4.53
C TYR A 164 13.87 -3.04 -3.26
N LEU A 165 13.24 -4.20 -3.41
CA LEU A 165 12.66 -5.00 -2.32
C LEU A 165 13.65 -6.10 -1.94
N VAL A 166 13.91 -6.25 -0.63
CA VAL A 166 14.84 -7.24 -0.07
C VAL A 166 14.16 -7.96 1.10
N GLY A 167 13.99 -9.27 0.97
CA GLY A 167 13.25 -10.12 1.91
C GLY A 167 12.25 -11.01 1.17
N PRO A 168 11.70 -12.04 1.83
CA PRO A 168 10.71 -12.93 1.24
C PRO A 168 9.46 -12.13 0.86
N HIS A 169 8.99 -12.25 -0.39
CA HIS A 169 7.73 -11.68 -0.84
C HIS A 169 7.23 -12.39 -2.09
N THR A 170 5.92 -12.38 -2.26
CA THR A 170 5.25 -12.93 -3.44
C THR A 170 4.70 -11.80 -4.30
N ILE A 171 5.06 -11.75 -5.57
CA ILE A 171 4.50 -10.81 -6.53
C ILE A 171 3.22 -11.41 -7.08
N CYS A 172 2.13 -10.66 -6.98
CA CYS A 172 0.82 -11.02 -7.51
C CYS A 172 0.46 -10.12 -8.68
N ASP A 173 -0.23 -10.67 -9.67
CA ASP A 173 -0.78 -9.90 -10.79
C ASP A 173 -1.99 -9.06 -10.39
N SER A 174 -2.57 -8.35 -11.34
CA SER A 174 -3.76 -7.51 -11.15
C SER A 174 -5.04 -8.24 -10.78
N SER A 175 -5.10 -9.56 -10.96
CA SER A 175 -6.20 -10.39 -10.45
C SER A 175 -5.99 -10.82 -8.99
N GLY A 176 -4.81 -10.54 -8.43
CA GLY A 176 -4.39 -11.00 -7.10
C GLY A 176 -3.79 -12.41 -7.13
N LYS A 177 -3.59 -13.01 -8.30
CA LYS A 177 -3.02 -14.36 -8.42
C LYS A 177 -1.52 -14.31 -8.11
N PRO A 178 -1.00 -15.17 -7.22
CA PRO A 178 0.43 -15.34 -7.02
C PRO A 178 1.11 -15.74 -8.33
N ALA A 179 2.09 -14.95 -8.74
CA ALA A 179 2.85 -15.20 -9.96
C ALA A 179 4.28 -15.63 -9.66
N ARG A 180 4.93 -15.04 -8.65
CA ARG A 180 6.35 -15.28 -8.40
C ARG A 180 6.74 -15.06 -6.95
N VAL A 181 7.33 -16.07 -6.32
CA VAL A 181 8.01 -15.92 -5.03
C VAL A 181 9.43 -15.38 -5.28
N CYS A 182 9.84 -14.40 -4.48
CA CYS A 182 11.10 -13.68 -4.64
C CYS A 182 11.74 -13.39 -3.27
N GLY A 183 13.06 -13.48 -3.19
CA GLY A 183 13.83 -12.91 -2.07
C GLY A 183 14.32 -11.48 -2.33
N LYS A 184 14.38 -11.07 -3.60
CA LYS A 184 14.79 -9.74 -4.06
C LYS A 184 14.05 -9.40 -5.35
N SER A 185 13.60 -8.15 -5.49
CA SER A 185 13.02 -7.67 -6.74
C SER A 185 13.27 -6.17 -6.93
N ALA A 186 13.34 -5.71 -8.18
CA ALA A 186 13.40 -4.30 -8.53
C ALA A 186 12.12 -3.92 -9.27
N MET A 187 11.25 -3.19 -8.60
CA MET A 187 9.94 -2.79 -9.14
C MET A 187 10.02 -1.42 -9.80
N CYS A 188 9.44 -1.29 -10.99
CA CYS A 188 9.43 -0.03 -11.72
C CYS A 188 8.74 1.06 -10.89
N ARG A 189 9.39 2.22 -10.77
CA ARG A 189 8.85 3.42 -10.12
C ARG A 189 8.63 4.59 -11.08
N CYS A 190 9.25 4.53 -12.27
CA CYS A 190 9.24 5.63 -13.24
C CYS A 190 8.10 5.58 -14.26
N GLY A 191 7.32 4.50 -14.31
CA GLY A 191 6.25 4.29 -15.28
C GLY A 191 6.68 3.92 -16.71
N ALA A 192 7.97 4.03 -17.04
CA ALA A 192 8.45 3.86 -18.43
C ALA A 192 9.04 2.46 -18.76
N SER A 193 9.12 1.55 -17.78
CA SER A 193 9.65 0.20 -18.05
C SER A 193 8.87 -0.51 -19.16
N LYS A 194 9.57 -1.29 -19.98
CA LYS A 194 9.00 -2.16 -21.01
C LYS A 194 8.72 -3.57 -20.49
N SER A 195 9.27 -3.93 -19.33
CA SER A 195 9.05 -5.21 -18.64
C SER A 195 8.30 -5.01 -17.32
N LYS A 196 7.32 -4.10 -17.29
CA LYS A 196 6.46 -3.88 -16.12
C LYS A 196 5.90 -5.21 -15.61
N PRO A 197 5.78 -5.38 -14.28
CA PRO A 197 5.99 -4.38 -13.22
C PRO A 197 7.46 -4.17 -12.83
N TYR A 198 8.40 -4.88 -13.46
CA TYR A 198 9.82 -4.84 -13.11
C TYR A 198 10.55 -3.63 -13.69
N CYS A 199 11.68 -3.29 -13.09
CA CYS A 199 12.60 -2.30 -13.63
C CYS A 199 13.53 -2.91 -14.68
N ASP A 200 13.62 -2.27 -15.84
CA ASP A 200 14.53 -2.63 -16.94
C ASP A 200 15.63 -1.58 -17.20
N GLY A 201 15.74 -0.58 -16.33
CA GLY A 201 16.69 0.54 -16.50
C GLY A 201 16.14 1.74 -17.27
N SER A 202 14.89 1.69 -17.76
CA SER A 202 14.28 2.81 -18.52
C SER A 202 14.28 4.15 -17.77
N HIS A 203 14.31 4.13 -16.43
CA HIS A 203 14.40 5.35 -15.59
C HIS A 203 15.63 6.21 -15.92
N ALA A 204 16.78 5.59 -16.24
CA ALA A 204 17.98 6.32 -16.62
C ALA A 204 17.82 6.98 -17.99
N ALA A 205 17.21 6.27 -18.94
CA ALA A 205 17.02 6.76 -20.31
C ALA A 205 16.03 7.94 -20.39
N ILE A 206 14.98 7.94 -19.57
CA ILE A 206 13.99 9.02 -19.55
C ILE A 206 14.36 10.17 -18.60
N GLY A 207 15.53 10.12 -17.94
CA GLY A 207 15.93 11.12 -16.96
C GLY A 207 14.98 11.21 -15.76
N PHE A 208 14.44 10.07 -15.31
CA PHE A 208 13.51 10.05 -14.19
C PHE A 208 14.14 10.69 -12.95
N SER A 209 13.48 11.70 -12.40
CA SER A 209 13.96 12.43 -11.25
C SER A 209 12.99 12.30 -10.08
N CYS A 210 13.51 11.81 -8.97
CA CYS A 210 12.83 11.78 -7.69
C CYS A 210 13.87 11.56 -6.59
N GLU A 211 13.63 12.19 -5.44
CA GLU A 211 14.39 11.92 -4.22
C GLU A 211 14.26 10.44 -3.79
#